data_AF-A0A4Q7PF82-F1
#
_entry.id   AF-A0A4Q7PF82-F1
#
_cell.length_a   1.000
_cell.length_b   1.000
_cell.length_c   1.000
_cell.angle_alpha   90.00
_cell.angle_beta   90.00
_cell.angle_gamma   90.00
#
_symmetry.space_group_name_H-M   'P 1'
#
loop_
_entity.id
_entity.type
_entity.pdbx_description
1 polymer ?
#
loop_
_entity_poly.entity_id
_entity_poly.type
_entity_poly.pdbx_seq_one_letter_code
_entity_poly.pdbx_strand_id
1 'polypeptide(L)'
;MSEALQKSIALVNNSIQAKLLDKVIAQLQKDLERAGVVCSNELLERATLITELRQILTRLVEDHTDVLYTFLYVVDVSEFSIRQITNQQAVLEVDHLLYLILKREYQKVQYRENL
;
A
#
# COMPACT_ATOMS: atom_id res chain seq x y z
N MET A 1 6.07 2.41 17.47
CA MET A 1 5.88 2.42 15.99
C MET A 1 6.91 1.50 15.37
N SER A 2 6.54 0.71 14.37
CA SER A 2 7.46 -0.20 13.69
C SER A 2 8.43 0.56 12.74
N GLU A 3 9.55 -0.06 12.40
CA GLU A 3 10.50 0.47 11.41
C GLU A 3 9.85 0.62 10.03
N ALA A 4 8.97 -0.32 9.64
CA ALA A 4 8.26 -0.27 8.38
C ALA A 4 7.32 0.95 8.29
N LEU A 5 6.61 1.27 9.37
CA LEU A 5 5.75 2.45 9.43
C LEU A 5 6.56 3.76 9.28
N GLN A 6 7.75 3.84 9.88
CA GLN A 6 8.64 4.98 9.70
C GLN A 6 9.09 5.12 8.23
N LYS A 7 9.42 4.02 7.56
CA LYS A 7 9.78 4.01 6.13
C LYS A 7 8.62 4.44 5.24
N SER A 8 7.38 4.01 5.55
CA SER A 8 6.17 4.45 4.85
C SER A 8 5.96 5.96 4.97
N ILE A 9 6.10 6.52 6.17
CA ILE A 9 6.00 7.98 6.41
C ILE A 9 7.07 8.73 5.61
N ALA A 10 8.32 8.27 5.66
CA ALA A 10 9.40 8.87 4.90
C ALA A 10 9.13 8.84 3.38
N LEU A 11 8.59 7.74 2.86
CA LEU A 11 8.26 7.60 1.45
C LEU A 11 7.13 8.55 1.01
N VAL A 12 6.09 8.71 1.83
CA VAL A 12 5.02 9.69 1.58
C VAL A 12 5.58 11.11 1.58
N ASN A 13 6.44 11.46 2.53
CA ASN A 13 7.10 12.76 2.58
C ASN A 13 7.97 13.02 1.34
N ASN A 14 8.72 12.03 0.88
CA ASN A 14 9.50 12.13 -0.36
C ASN A 14 8.60 12.32 -1.58
N SER A 15 7.45 11.62 -1.62
CA SER A 15 6.45 11.76 -2.68
C SER A 15 5.84 13.16 -2.71
N ILE A 16 5.63 13.79 -1.55
CA ILE A 16 5.19 15.19 -1.44
C ILE A 16 6.26 16.12 -2.01
N GLN A 17 7.52 15.96 -1.61
CA GLN A 17 8.63 16.78 -2.10
C GLN A 17 8.82 16.66 -3.62
N ALA A 18 8.66 15.46 -4.17
CA ALA A 18 8.72 15.20 -5.60
C ALA A 18 7.44 15.60 -6.37
N LYS A 19 6.39 16.09 -5.69
CA LYS A 19 5.06 16.37 -6.27
C LYS A 19 4.41 15.16 -6.96
N LEU A 20 4.71 13.96 -6.46
CA LEU A 20 4.21 12.68 -6.99
C LEU A 20 3.07 12.09 -6.15
N LEU A 21 2.78 12.63 -4.96
CA LEU A 21 1.83 12.01 -4.02
C LEU A 21 0.46 11.74 -4.66
N ASP A 22 -0.10 12.68 -5.43
CA ASP A 22 -1.41 12.45 -6.10
C ASP A 22 -1.37 11.30 -7.08
N LYS A 23 -0.27 11.15 -7.82
CA LYS A 23 -0.10 10.07 -8.80
C LYS A 23 0.04 8.74 -8.09
N VAL A 24 0.71 8.71 -6.95
CA VAL A 24 0.82 7.52 -6.09
C VAL A 24 -0.56 7.14 -5.54
N ILE A 25 -1.33 8.09 -5.01
CA ILE A 25 -2.69 7.86 -4.51
C ILE A 25 -3.60 7.35 -5.63
N ALA A 26 -3.60 8.00 -6.80
CA ALA A 26 -4.42 7.60 -7.93
C ALA A 26 -4.06 6.20 -8.45
N GLN A 27 -2.77 5.87 -8.51
CA GLN A 27 -2.34 4.54 -8.90
C GLN A 27 -2.73 3.48 -7.86
N LEU A 28 -2.59 3.79 -6.56
CA LEU A 28 -3.02 2.93 -5.48
C LEU A 28 -4.53 2.65 -5.51
N GLN A 29 -5.35 3.70 -5.70
CA GLN A 29 -6.81 3.57 -5.86
C GLN A 29 -7.16 2.65 -7.04
N LYS A 30 -6.52 2.86 -8.19
CA LYS A 30 -6.72 2.02 -9.38
C LYS A 30 -6.40 0.55 -9.10
N ASP A 31 -5.30 0.26 -8.40
CA ASP A 31 -4.89 -1.12 -8.13
C ASP A 31 -5.77 -1.77 -7.04
N LEU A 32 -6.30 -1.00 -6.08
CA LEU A 32 -7.34 -1.45 -5.13
C LEU A 32 -8.64 -1.83 -5.84
N GLU A 33 -9.13 -0.98 -6.74
CA GLU A 33 -10.34 -1.24 -7.53
C GLU A 33 -10.20 -2.50 -8.39
N ARG A 34 -9.04 -2.70 -9.02
CA ARG A 34 -8.72 -3.90 -9.79
C ARG A 34 -8.69 -5.17 -8.95
N ALA A 35 -8.42 -5.05 -7.66
CA ALA A 35 -8.49 -6.16 -6.71
C ALA A 35 -9.91 -6.44 -6.21
N GLY A 36 -10.91 -5.63 -6.62
CA GLY A 36 -12.28 -5.75 -6.14
C GLY A 36 -12.55 -5.00 -4.82
N VAL A 37 -11.61 -4.18 -4.35
CA VAL A 37 -11.85 -3.29 -3.22
C VAL A 37 -12.59 -2.05 -3.71
N VAL A 38 -13.84 -1.88 -3.27
CA VAL A 38 -14.63 -0.70 -3.63
C VAL A 38 -14.05 0.51 -2.89
N CYS A 39 -13.24 1.30 -3.59
CA CYS A 39 -12.84 2.62 -3.14
C CYS A 39 -13.90 3.63 -3.56
N SER A 40 -14.65 4.21 -2.62
CA SER A 40 -15.32 5.48 -2.90
C SER A 40 -14.24 6.51 -3.27
N ASN A 41 -14.56 7.49 -4.12
CA ASN A 41 -13.59 8.49 -4.59
C ASN A 41 -12.90 9.29 -3.44
N GLU A 42 -13.41 9.18 -2.22
CA GLU A 42 -12.94 9.83 -0.99
C GLU A 42 -12.06 8.93 -0.10
N LEU A 43 -11.81 7.67 -0.47
CA LEU A 43 -11.23 6.69 0.46
C LEU A 43 -9.75 6.88 0.80
N LEU A 44 -9.01 7.68 0.01
CA LEU A 44 -7.58 7.92 0.22
C LEU A 44 -7.23 9.40 0.08
N GLU A 45 -7.23 10.13 1.19
CA GLU A 45 -6.81 11.53 1.21
C GLU A 45 -5.32 11.68 1.52
N ARG A 46 -4.71 12.76 1.04
CA ARG A 46 -3.27 13.04 1.28
C ARG A 46 -2.90 13.05 2.77
N ALA A 47 -3.76 13.62 3.61
CA ALA A 47 -3.49 13.82 5.03
C ALA A 47 -3.60 12.52 5.84
N THR A 48 -4.40 11.56 5.36
CA THR A 48 -4.79 10.35 6.08
C THR A 48 -4.37 9.06 5.39
N LEU A 49 -3.73 9.14 4.20
CA LEU A 49 -3.29 8.02 3.35
C LEU A 49 -2.72 6.84 4.13
N ILE A 50 -1.77 7.08 5.03
CA ILE A 50 -1.13 6.02 5.81
C ILE A 50 -2.12 5.34 6.74
N THR A 51 -2.95 6.10 7.43
CA THR A 51 -3.95 5.59 8.37
C THR A 51 -5.04 4.81 7.63
N GLU A 52 -5.55 5.35 6.53
CA GLU A 52 -6.62 4.72 5.73
C GLU A 52 -6.14 3.45 5.05
N LEU A 53 -4.98 3.49 4.36
CA LEU A 53 -4.43 2.29 3.72
C LEU A 53 -4.11 1.22 4.76
N ARG A 54 -3.61 1.59 5.93
CA ARG A 54 -3.36 0.64 7.02
C ARG A 54 -4.66 0.01 7.52
N GLN A 55 -5.74 0.78 7.68
CA GLN A 55 -7.06 0.24 8.05
C GLN A 55 -7.62 -0.72 7.00
N ILE A 56 -7.51 -0.36 5.71
CA ILE A 56 -7.90 -1.24 4.60
C ILE A 56 -7.12 -2.55 4.69
N LEU A 57 -5.80 -2.48 4.82
CA LEU A 57 -4.94 -3.67 4.88
C LEU A 57 -5.22 -4.54 6.11
N THR A 58 -5.44 -3.95 7.29
CA THR A 58 -5.86 -4.69 8.48
C THR A 58 -7.14 -5.48 8.20
N ARG A 59 -8.16 -4.84 7.64
CA ARG A 59 -9.43 -5.51 7.29
C ARG A 59 -9.22 -6.61 6.25
N LEU A 60 -8.38 -6.39 5.24
CA LEU A 60 -8.10 -7.40 4.23
C LEU A 60 -7.35 -8.61 4.80
N VAL A 61 -6.43 -8.40 5.75
CA VAL A 61 -5.72 -9.49 6.45
C VAL A 61 -6.68 -10.29 7.35
N GLU A 62 -7.59 -9.62 8.05
CA GLU A 62 -8.51 -10.27 9.01
C GLU A 62 -9.69 -10.96 8.34
N ASP A 63 -10.34 -10.31 7.38
CA ASP A 63 -11.66 -10.73 6.88
C ASP A 63 -11.69 -11.11 5.39
N HIS A 64 -10.68 -10.69 4.59
CA HIS A 64 -10.72 -10.77 3.12
C HIS A 64 -9.38 -11.14 2.49
N THR A 65 -8.77 -12.24 2.94
CA THR A 65 -7.43 -12.67 2.51
C THR A 65 -7.32 -12.96 1.01
N ASP A 66 -8.38 -13.46 0.37
CA ASP A 66 -8.42 -13.67 -1.09
C ASP A 66 -8.31 -12.34 -1.87
N VAL A 67 -8.97 -11.29 -1.36
CA VAL A 67 -8.89 -9.94 -1.91
C VAL A 67 -7.51 -9.35 -1.66
N LEU A 68 -6.91 -9.60 -0.49
CA LEU A 68 -5.54 -9.22 -0.20
C LEU A 68 -4.56 -9.85 -1.22
N TYR A 69 -4.66 -11.14 -1.48
CA TYR A 69 -3.78 -11.81 -2.45
C TYR A 69 -3.95 -11.24 -3.86
N THR A 70 -5.20 -10.99 -4.26
CA THR A 70 -5.49 -10.33 -5.54
C THR A 70 -4.87 -8.94 -5.61
N PHE A 71 -4.99 -8.14 -4.54
CA PHE A 71 -4.40 -6.82 -4.47
C PHE A 71 -2.88 -6.84 -4.56
N LEU A 72 -2.23 -7.74 -3.82
CA LEU A 72 -0.78 -7.88 -3.84
C LEU A 72 -0.26 -8.31 -5.20
N TYR A 73 -0.99 -9.19 -5.89
CA TYR A 73 -0.69 -9.56 -7.28
C TYR A 73 -0.77 -8.35 -8.23
N VAL A 74 -1.83 -7.54 -8.14
CA VAL A 74 -2.01 -6.34 -8.98
C VAL A 74 -0.94 -5.27 -8.72
N VAL A 75 -0.47 -5.15 -7.48
CA VAL A 75 0.59 -4.22 -7.04
C VAL A 75 2.00 -4.72 -7.40
N ASP A 76 2.12 -5.92 -7.98
CA ASP A 76 3.36 -6.65 -8.28
C ASP A 76 4.16 -7.08 -7.03
N VAL A 77 3.54 -7.19 -5.86
CA VAL A 77 4.20 -7.69 -4.64
C VAL A 77 4.25 -9.22 -4.67
N SER A 78 5.46 -9.78 -4.65
CA SER A 78 5.64 -11.23 -4.78
C SER A 78 5.09 -12.00 -3.58
N GLU A 79 4.46 -13.14 -3.83
CA GLU A 79 4.00 -14.09 -2.79
C GLU A 79 5.11 -14.54 -1.83
N PHE A 80 6.37 -14.55 -2.25
CA PHE A 80 7.49 -14.86 -1.37
C PHE A 80 7.59 -13.88 -0.20
N SER A 81 7.35 -12.58 -0.47
CA SER A 81 7.24 -11.54 0.56
C SER A 81 6.03 -11.77 1.48
N ILE A 82 5.03 -12.55 1.03
CA ILE A 82 3.81 -12.87 1.76
C ILE A 82 3.94 -14.18 2.56
N ARG A 83 4.71 -15.17 2.13
CA ARG A 83 4.90 -16.42 2.90
C ARG A 83 5.70 -16.22 4.19
N GLN A 84 6.48 -15.14 4.28
CA GLN A 84 7.08 -14.70 5.54
C GLN A 84 6.05 -14.11 6.52
N ILE A 85 4.90 -13.67 6.00
CA ILE A 85 3.81 -13.02 6.75
C ILE A 85 3.01 -14.07 7.51
N THR A 86 2.69 -15.22 6.92
CA THR A 86 1.83 -16.25 7.53
C THR A 86 2.42 -16.96 8.77
N ASN A 87 3.67 -16.66 9.15
CA ASN A 87 4.39 -17.33 10.25
C ASN A 87 4.69 -16.42 11.47
N GLN A 88 4.37 -15.11 11.47
CA GLN A 88 4.75 -14.21 12.57
C GLN A 88 3.74 -13.08 12.88
N GLN A 89 2.95 -13.24 13.94
CA GLN A 89 2.21 -12.16 14.65
C GLN A 89 1.60 -11.05 13.76
N ALA A 90 0.37 -11.31 13.27
CA ALA A 90 -0.56 -10.49 12.46
C ALA A 90 -0.46 -8.95 12.46
N VAL A 91 0.04 -8.31 13.53
CA VAL A 91 0.10 -6.84 13.65
C VAL A 91 1.40 -6.25 13.08
N LEU A 92 2.54 -6.97 13.16
CA LEU A 92 3.80 -6.53 12.55
C LEU A 92 3.77 -6.62 11.01
N GLU A 93 2.79 -7.37 10.51
CA GLU A 93 2.59 -7.73 9.11
C GLU A 93 1.97 -6.59 8.29
N VAL A 94 1.00 -5.86 8.86
CA VAL A 94 0.28 -4.80 8.14
C VAL A 94 1.20 -3.61 7.83
N ASP A 95 2.05 -3.20 8.77
CA ASP A 95 2.98 -2.09 8.55
C ASP A 95 4.02 -2.42 7.48
N HIS A 96 4.43 -3.70 7.40
CA HIS A 96 5.35 -4.16 6.36
C HIS A 96 4.68 -4.19 4.98
N LEU A 97 3.46 -4.73 4.90
CA LEU A 97 2.65 -4.72 3.67
C LEU A 97 2.41 -3.29 3.18
N LEU A 98 2.02 -2.40 4.08
CA LEU A 98 1.83 -0.98 3.82
C LEU A 98 3.07 -0.38 3.16
N TYR A 99 4.26 -0.62 3.72
CA TYR A 99 5.50 -0.13 3.16
C TYR A 99 5.80 -0.72 1.77
N LEU A 100 5.65 -2.04 1.60
CA LEU A 100 5.92 -2.70 0.32
C LEU A 100 5.01 -2.18 -0.79
N ILE A 101 3.71 -2.04 -0.52
CA ILE A 101 2.73 -1.51 -1.45
C ILE A 101 3.07 -0.07 -1.83
N LEU A 102 3.24 0.82 -0.84
CA LEU A 102 3.59 2.22 -1.11
C LEU A 102 4.90 2.35 -1.88
N LYS A 103 5.89 1.52 -1.58
CA LYS A 103 7.14 1.47 -2.31
C LYS A 103 6.96 1.09 -3.78
N ARG A 104 6.14 0.07 -4.07
CA ARG A 104 5.87 -0.34 -5.45
C ARG A 104 5.10 0.73 -6.21
N GLU A 105 4.10 1.35 -5.60
CA GLU A 105 3.32 2.39 -6.26
C GLU A 105 4.15 3.65 -6.53
N TYR A 106 4.99 4.04 -5.58
CA TYR A 106 5.96 5.10 -5.78
C TYR A 106 6.92 4.79 -6.94
N GLN A 107 7.49 3.59 -6.98
CA GLN A 107 8.40 3.18 -8.07
C GLN A 107 7.70 3.20 -9.44
N LYS A 108 6.49 2.66 -9.55
CA LYS A 108 5.68 2.70 -10.79
C LYS A 108 5.49 4.14 -11.27
N VAL A 109 5.18 5.06 -10.36
CA VAL A 109 5.02 6.48 -10.70
C VAL A 109 6.34 7.10 -11.12
N GLN A 110 7.43 6.89 -10.39
CA GLN A 110 8.75 7.40 -10.78
C GLN A 110 9.17 6.95 -12.19
N TYR A 111 9.01 5.66 -12.50
CA TYR A 111 9.34 5.14 -13.84
C TYR A 111 8.51 5.77 -14.95
N ARG A 112 7.22 6.09 -14.70
CA ARG A 112 6.35 6.77 -15.68
C ARG A 112 6.72 8.23 -15.89
N GLU A 113 7.25 8.88 -14.85
CA GLU A 113 7.67 10.28 -14.87
C GLU A 113 9.12 10.47 -15.33
N ASN A 114 9.83 9.38 -15.66
CA ASN A 114 11.26 9.37 -16.00
C ASN A 114 12.16 9.97 -14.91
N LEU A 115 11.84 9.70 -13.64
CA LEU A 115 12.58 10.14 -12.44
C LEU A 115 13.43 9.04 -11.82
#